data_AF-A0A931PJV9-F1
#
_entry.id   AF-A0A931PJV9-F1
#
_cell.length_a   1.000
_cell.length_b   1.000
_cell.length_c   1.000
_cell.angle_alpha   90.00
_cell.angle_beta   90.00
_cell.angle_gamma   90.00
#
_symmetry.space_group_name_H-M   'P 1'
#
loop_
_entity.id
_entity.type
_entity.pdbx_description
1 polymer ?
#
loop_
_entity_poly.entity_id
_entity_poly.type
_entity_poly.pdbx_seq_one_letter_code
_entity_poly.pdbx_strand_id
1 'polypeptide(L)'
;MIGSRVACGKTLNPNRNCSKWRISMTSKRHLAQVNIGRVLGGPDNPKMRDFFDNLARINQLAERMPGFVWRLQDETGDSAMSLHWPGDSTMNVNMLVWEDDEALATFVFKTVHQNFYARKHEFFEMPQEPTVALWWVDIGHFPTVEEAKERLDHLIAHGATDFSFGWSSLPAAKVWRERRCA
;
A
#
# COMPACT_ATOMS: atom_id res chain seq x y z
N MET A 1 -66.49 35.66 -35.21
CA MET A 1 -65.44 35.41 -34.21
C MET A 1 -64.21 36.17 -34.67
N ILE A 2 -63.95 37.43 -34.26
CA ILE A 2 -63.24 37.88 -33.03
C ILE A 2 -62.06 36.94 -32.72
N GLY A 3 -60.77 37.27 -32.65
CA GLY A 3 -60.01 38.53 -32.64
C GLY A 3 -58.85 38.44 -31.64
N SER A 4 -57.62 38.77 -32.06
CA SER A 4 -56.44 39.30 -31.29
C SER A 4 -55.61 38.50 -30.24
N ARG A 5 -54.27 38.61 -30.45
CA ARG A 5 -53.14 39.01 -29.56
C ARG A 5 -52.65 38.16 -28.36
N VAL A 6 -51.33 37.88 -28.41
CA VAL A 6 -50.22 38.11 -27.43
C VAL A 6 -50.41 37.75 -25.94
N ALA A 7 -49.51 36.93 -25.37
CA ALA A 7 -48.54 37.34 -24.32
C ALA A 7 -47.81 36.15 -23.64
N CYS A 8 -46.57 36.45 -23.25
CA CYS A 8 -45.61 35.68 -22.47
C CYS A 8 -46.07 35.42 -21.01
N GLY A 9 -45.66 34.30 -20.42
CA GLY A 9 -45.43 34.24 -18.97
C GLY A 9 -45.65 32.91 -18.25
N LYS A 10 -44.53 32.37 -17.72
CA LYS A 10 -44.38 31.72 -16.40
C LYS A 10 -45.14 30.37 -16.23
N THR A 11 -44.49 29.23 -16.03
CA THR A 11 -43.64 28.92 -14.86
C THR A 11 -42.94 27.57 -15.11
N LEU A 12 -41.62 27.52 -14.93
CA LEU A 12 -40.87 26.27 -14.84
C LEU A 12 -41.22 25.61 -13.49
N ASN A 13 -41.78 24.41 -13.55
CA ASN A 13 -42.01 23.57 -12.37
C ASN A 13 -40.65 23.13 -11.76
N PRO A 14 -40.34 23.46 -10.49
CA PRO A 14 -39.02 23.19 -9.91
C PRO A 14 -38.84 21.76 -9.36
N ASN A 15 -39.83 20.86 -9.49
CA ASN A 15 -39.74 19.50 -8.92
C ASN A 15 -39.36 18.40 -9.92
N ARG A 16 -38.29 18.60 -10.69
CA ARG A 16 -37.54 17.47 -11.25
C ARG A 16 -36.32 17.24 -10.38
N ASN A 17 -36.41 16.20 -9.56
CA ASN A 17 -35.32 15.58 -8.82
C ASN A 17 -34.22 15.16 -9.81
N CYS A 18 -33.36 16.11 -10.20
CA CYS A 18 -32.00 15.80 -10.60
C CYS A 18 -31.29 15.39 -9.32
N SER A 19 -31.31 14.10 -9.04
CA SER A 19 -30.33 13.46 -8.17
C SER A 19 -28.96 13.86 -8.71
N LYS A 20 -28.40 14.91 -8.10
CA LYS A 20 -27.01 15.34 -8.27
C LYS A 20 -26.18 14.09 -8.02
N TRP A 21 -25.65 13.52 -9.09
CA TRP A 21 -24.47 12.71 -9.01
C TRP A 21 -23.43 13.58 -8.33
N ARG A 22 -23.24 13.36 -7.02
CA ARG A 22 -22.00 13.75 -6.36
C ARG A 22 -20.95 12.92 -7.09
N ILE A 23 -20.35 13.49 -8.13
CA ILE A 23 -19.03 13.06 -8.58
C ILE A 23 -18.17 13.29 -7.34
N SER A 24 -18.01 12.24 -6.54
CA SER A 24 -16.97 12.22 -5.54
C SER A 24 -15.71 12.42 -6.36
N MET A 25 -15.11 13.60 -6.28
CA MET A 25 -13.71 13.77 -6.63
C MET A 25 -12.96 12.91 -5.61
N THR A 26 -12.92 11.59 -5.83
CA THR A 26 -11.94 10.74 -5.21
C THR A 26 -10.63 11.27 -5.75
N SER A 27 -9.97 12.12 -4.97
CA SER A 27 -8.56 12.42 -5.17
C SER A 27 -7.91 11.07 -5.44
N LYS A 28 -7.36 10.89 -6.65
CA LYS A 28 -6.60 9.68 -6.92
C LYS A 28 -5.50 9.65 -5.87
N ARG A 29 -5.41 8.54 -5.14
CA ARG A 29 -4.45 8.31 -4.06
C ARG A 29 -3.66 7.08 -4.42
N HIS A 30 -2.39 7.08 -4.04
CA HIS A 30 -1.54 5.90 -4.11
C HIS A 30 -1.61 5.13 -2.79
N LEU A 31 -1.21 3.87 -2.83
CA LEU A 31 -1.13 3.02 -1.66
C LEU A 31 0.32 2.91 -1.20
N ALA A 32 0.61 3.41 0.00
CA ALA A 32 1.87 3.16 0.67
C ALA A 32 1.79 1.88 1.52
N GLN A 33 2.91 1.15 1.61
CA GLN A 33 3.05 -0.05 2.40
C GLN A 33 4.44 -0.08 3.05
N VAL A 34 4.49 -0.25 4.37
CA VAL A 34 5.73 -0.52 5.11
C VAL A 34 5.74 -1.96 5.61
N ASN A 35 6.91 -2.57 5.64
CA ASN A 35 7.19 -3.84 6.31
C ASN A 35 8.46 -3.69 7.13
N ILE A 36 8.38 -4.08 8.40
CA ILE A 36 9.52 -4.13 9.30
C ILE A 36 9.87 -5.58 9.66
N GLY A 37 11.12 -5.84 10.01
CA GLY A 37 11.51 -7.17 10.47
C GLY A 37 12.91 -7.19 11.05
N ARG A 38 13.06 -7.96 12.13
CA ARG A 38 14.39 -8.28 12.68
C ARG A 38 14.96 -9.47 11.91
N VAL A 39 16.06 -9.25 11.20
CA VAL A 39 16.75 -10.31 10.43
C VAL A 39 17.45 -11.29 11.36
N LEU A 40 17.43 -12.58 10.99
CA LEU A 40 18.07 -13.65 11.77
C LEU A 40 19.60 -13.71 11.60
N GLY A 41 20.16 -12.93 10.68
CA GLY A 41 21.61 -12.85 10.46
C GLY A 41 21.99 -11.90 9.33
N GLY A 42 23.29 -11.63 9.23
CA GLY A 42 23.86 -10.80 8.17
C GLY A 42 24.14 -11.56 6.86
N PRO A 43 24.70 -10.88 5.84
CA PRO A 43 24.97 -11.46 4.51
C PRO A 43 25.97 -12.62 4.54
N ASP A 44 26.88 -12.66 5.51
CA ASP A 44 27.84 -13.76 5.66
C ASP A 44 27.23 -15.04 6.25
N ASN A 45 25.99 -14.98 6.77
CA ASN A 45 25.31 -16.15 7.30
C ASN A 45 24.82 -17.05 6.13
N PRO A 46 25.28 -18.32 6.02
CA PRO A 46 24.86 -19.21 4.94
C PRO A 46 23.35 -19.42 4.84
N LYS A 47 22.62 -19.35 5.97
CA LYS A 47 21.15 -19.46 5.99
C LYS A 47 20.44 -18.24 5.40
N MET A 48 21.10 -17.09 5.38
CA MET A 48 20.57 -15.83 4.85
C MET A 48 20.95 -15.59 3.39
N ARG A 49 21.84 -16.41 2.82
CA ARG A 49 22.38 -16.21 1.47
C ARG A 49 21.29 -16.09 0.40
N ASP A 50 20.30 -17.00 0.42
CA ASP A 50 19.18 -16.95 -0.54
C ASP A 50 18.38 -15.64 -0.44
N PHE A 51 18.23 -15.06 0.75
CA PHE A 51 17.57 -13.77 0.92
C PHE A 51 18.40 -12.63 0.34
N PHE A 52 19.67 -12.49 0.73
CA PHE A 52 20.53 -11.40 0.29
C PHE A 52 20.85 -11.46 -1.21
N ASP A 53 21.11 -12.65 -1.76
CA ASP A 53 21.39 -12.85 -3.19
C ASP A 53 20.20 -12.46 -4.09
N ASN A 54 18.98 -12.48 -3.55
CA ASN A 54 17.77 -12.15 -4.29
C ASN A 54 17.25 -10.73 -4.07
N LEU A 55 17.81 -9.93 -3.16
CA LEU A 55 17.32 -8.58 -2.85
C LEU A 55 17.22 -7.69 -4.09
N ALA A 56 18.32 -7.57 -4.84
CA ALA A 56 18.36 -6.75 -6.05
C ALA A 56 17.35 -7.23 -7.10
N ARG A 57 17.23 -8.56 -7.27
CA ARG A 57 16.29 -9.17 -8.22
C ARG A 57 14.84 -8.85 -7.88
N ILE A 58 14.48 -8.93 -6.59
CA ILE A 58 13.12 -8.64 -6.11
C ILE A 58 12.80 -7.15 -6.20
N ASN A 59 13.75 -6.28 -5.86
CA ASN A 59 13.59 -4.83 -5.98
C ASN A 59 13.39 -4.41 -7.44
N GLN A 60 14.25 -4.88 -8.35
CA GLN A 60 14.13 -4.58 -9.79
C GLN A 60 12.86 -5.17 -10.40
N LEU A 61 12.38 -6.30 -9.89
CA LEU A 61 11.09 -6.85 -10.29
C LEU A 61 9.97 -5.88 -9.94
N ALA A 62 9.92 -5.37 -8.70
CA ALA A 62 8.91 -4.39 -8.28
C ALA A 62 8.95 -3.15 -9.19
N GLU A 63 10.14 -2.58 -9.43
CA GLU A 63 10.34 -1.36 -10.23
C GLU A 63 9.85 -1.47 -11.69
N ARG A 64 9.76 -2.69 -12.23
CA ARG A 64 9.30 -2.95 -13.61
C ARG A 64 7.82 -3.30 -13.70
N MET A 65 7.14 -3.44 -12.57
CA MET A 65 5.73 -3.82 -12.57
C MET A 65 4.83 -2.64 -12.92
N PRO A 66 3.76 -2.87 -13.72
CA PRO A 66 2.69 -1.91 -13.86
C PRO A 66 2.14 -1.50 -12.49
N GLY A 67 1.95 -0.20 -12.27
CA GLY A 67 1.45 0.34 -11.00
C GLY A 67 2.51 0.54 -9.91
N PHE A 68 3.78 0.23 -10.16
CA PHE A 68 4.86 0.63 -9.25
C PHE A 68 5.07 2.15 -9.31
N VAL A 69 5.21 2.79 -8.15
CA VAL A 69 5.40 4.24 -8.05
C VAL A 69 6.76 4.57 -7.45
N TRP A 70 7.09 3.97 -6.31
CA TRP A 70 8.31 4.30 -5.55
C TRP A 70 8.67 3.20 -4.56
N ARG A 71 9.95 3.13 -4.15
CA ARG A 71 10.38 2.37 -2.98
C ARG A 71 11.42 3.15 -2.18
N LEU A 72 11.50 2.82 -0.90
CA LEU A 72 12.57 3.26 -0.02
C LEU A 72 13.90 2.66 -0.48
N GLN A 73 14.92 3.51 -0.50
CA GLN A 73 16.29 3.15 -0.82
C GLN A 73 17.21 3.84 0.19
N ASP A 74 18.32 3.20 0.51
CA ASP A 74 19.43 3.83 1.19
C ASP A 74 20.23 4.72 0.24
N GLU A 75 21.29 5.34 0.75
CA GLU A 75 22.14 6.26 -0.02
C GLU A 75 22.79 5.61 -1.25
N THR A 76 22.91 4.28 -1.28
CA THR A 76 23.47 3.55 -2.43
C THR A 76 22.45 3.32 -3.55
N GLY A 77 21.15 3.38 -3.22
CA GLY A 77 20.06 3.11 -4.15
C GLY A 77 19.72 1.61 -4.32
N ASP A 78 20.60 0.70 -3.88
CA ASP A 78 20.47 -0.73 -4.17
C ASP A 78 19.42 -1.43 -3.30
N SER A 79 19.31 -1.02 -2.03
CA SER A 79 18.40 -1.65 -1.06
C SER A 79 17.94 -0.66 0.01
N ALA A 80 17.11 -1.10 0.96
CA ALA A 80 16.83 -0.37 2.20
C ALA A 80 17.44 -1.07 3.43
N MET A 81 18.32 -2.06 3.23
CA MET A 81 18.81 -2.93 4.31
C MET A 81 19.73 -2.21 5.29
N SER A 82 20.37 -1.11 4.89
CA SER A 82 21.16 -0.27 5.80
C SER A 82 20.32 0.74 6.59
N LEU A 83 19.02 0.83 6.29
CA LEU A 83 18.08 1.68 7.03
C LEU A 83 17.48 0.90 8.20
N HIS A 84 17.32 1.61 9.31
CA HIS A 84 16.87 1.06 10.58
C HIS A 84 15.53 1.64 11.01
N TRP A 85 14.76 0.85 11.73
CA TRP A 85 13.52 1.32 12.31
C TRP A 85 13.77 2.31 13.46
N PRO A 86 13.09 3.47 13.51
CA PRO A 86 13.30 4.43 14.57
C PRO A 86 12.90 3.85 15.93
N GLY A 87 13.85 3.87 16.86
CA GLY A 87 13.70 3.28 18.19
C GLY A 87 14.16 1.81 18.29
N ASP A 88 14.46 1.14 17.17
CA ASP A 88 15.05 -0.20 17.18
C ASP A 88 15.99 -0.40 15.99
N SER A 89 17.30 -0.23 16.23
CA SER A 89 18.34 -0.41 15.21
C SER A 89 18.52 -1.86 14.75
N THR A 90 17.91 -2.83 15.42
CA THR A 90 17.97 -4.24 15.02
C THR A 90 16.87 -4.61 14.02
N MET A 91 15.91 -3.72 13.78
CA MET A 91 14.85 -3.91 12.81
C MET A 91 15.16 -3.20 11.49
N ASN A 92 15.07 -3.96 10.41
CA ASN A 92 15.11 -3.43 9.05
C ASN A 92 13.72 -2.90 8.66
N VAL A 93 13.73 -1.92 7.77
CA VAL A 93 12.51 -1.33 7.19
C VAL A 93 12.56 -1.45 5.67
N ASN A 94 11.43 -1.82 5.07
CA ASN A 94 11.19 -1.74 3.64
C ASN A 94 9.86 -1.04 3.41
N MET A 95 9.81 -0.14 2.42
CA MET A 95 8.60 0.61 2.12
C MET A 95 8.46 0.83 0.62
N LEU A 96 7.24 0.67 0.11
CA LEU A 96 6.90 0.83 -1.29
C LEU A 96 5.61 1.64 -1.44
N VAL A 97 5.48 2.32 -2.57
CA VAL A 97 4.25 3.02 -2.99
C VAL A 97 3.81 2.44 -4.33
N TRP A 98 2.50 2.21 -4.44
CA TRP A 98 1.83 1.61 -5.59
C TRP A 98 0.66 2.48 -6.02
N GLU A 99 0.28 2.42 -7.29
CA GLU A 99 -0.87 3.16 -7.82
C GLU A 99 -2.19 2.74 -7.12
N ASP A 100 -2.33 1.46 -6.79
CA ASP A 100 -3.50 0.89 -6.14
C ASP A 100 -3.19 -0.43 -5.38
N ASP A 101 -4.23 -1.01 -4.77
CA ASP A 101 -4.13 -2.25 -4.01
C ASP A 101 -3.96 -3.50 -4.89
N GLU A 102 -4.41 -3.46 -6.15
CA GLU A 102 -4.27 -4.57 -7.08
C GLU A 102 -2.83 -4.73 -7.57
N ALA A 103 -2.14 -3.62 -7.85
CA ALA A 103 -0.74 -3.60 -8.25
C ALA A 103 0.14 -4.19 -7.14
N LEU A 104 -0.03 -3.72 -5.90
CA LEU A 104 0.66 -4.27 -4.73
C LEU A 104 0.35 -5.76 -4.53
N ALA A 105 -0.93 -6.15 -4.58
CA ALA A 105 -1.32 -7.55 -4.41
C ALA A 105 -0.74 -8.46 -5.50
N THR A 106 -0.67 -7.97 -6.74
CA THR A 106 -0.04 -8.67 -7.87
C THR A 106 1.44 -8.88 -7.60
N PHE A 107 2.16 -7.85 -7.15
CA PHE A 107 3.58 -7.99 -6.80
C PHE A 107 3.79 -9.06 -5.73
N VAL A 108 3.05 -8.96 -4.62
CA VAL A 108 3.26 -9.83 -3.46
C VAL A 108 2.83 -11.28 -3.70
N PHE A 109 1.74 -11.50 -4.45
CA PHE A 109 1.09 -12.82 -4.56
C PHE A 109 1.08 -13.44 -5.96
N LYS A 110 1.46 -12.72 -7.02
CA LYS A 110 1.52 -13.29 -8.38
C LYS A 110 2.93 -13.31 -8.98
N THR A 111 3.94 -13.04 -8.17
CA THR A 111 5.32 -13.08 -8.60
C THR A 111 6.15 -14.00 -7.70
N VAL A 112 7.42 -14.16 -8.07
CA VAL A 112 8.41 -14.88 -7.26
C VAL A 112 8.57 -14.31 -5.84
N HIS A 113 8.13 -13.07 -5.58
CA HIS A 113 8.06 -12.50 -4.23
C HIS A 113 7.23 -13.38 -3.27
N GLN A 114 6.18 -14.06 -3.76
CA GLN A 114 5.36 -14.95 -2.93
C GLN A 114 6.20 -16.04 -2.25
N ASN A 115 7.24 -16.55 -2.91
CA ASN A 115 8.08 -17.61 -2.37
C ASN A 115 8.87 -17.14 -1.14
N PHE A 116 9.43 -15.93 -1.20
CA PHE A 116 10.10 -15.30 -0.06
C PHE A 116 9.11 -14.93 1.04
N TYR A 117 7.92 -14.44 0.67
CA TYR A 117 6.88 -14.12 1.63
C TYR A 117 6.40 -15.35 2.42
N ALA A 118 6.24 -16.50 1.76
CA ALA A 118 5.87 -17.76 2.41
C ALA A 118 6.98 -18.29 3.34
N ARG A 119 8.24 -18.07 2.96
CA ARG A 119 9.45 -18.49 3.69
C ARG A 119 10.00 -17.43 4.64
N LYS A 120 9.28 -16.34 4.90
CA LYS A 120 9.78 -15.21 5.69
C LYS A 120 10.32 -15.59 7.07
N HIS A 121 9.80 -16.66 7.67
CA HIS A 121 10.26 -17.20 8.96
C HIS A 121 11.68 -17.78 8.92
N GLU A 122 12.23 -18.07 7.73
CA GLU A 122 13.62 -18.50 7.55
C GLU A 122 14.60 -17.31 7.66
N PHE A 123 14.12 -16.09 7.49
CA PHE A 123 14.95 -14.88 7.36
C PHE A 123 14.70 -13.86 8.47
N PHE A 124 13.50 -13.84 9.03
CA PHE A 124 13.07 -12.87 10.04
C PHE A 124 12.54 -13.57 11.29
N GLU A 125 12.73 -12.93 12.44
CA GLU A 125 12.09 -13.35 13.68
C GLU A 125 10.56 -13.35 13.55
N MET A 126 9.90 -14.28 14.24
CA MET A 126 8.43 -14.30 14.28
C MET A 126 7.92 -13.14 15.12
N PRO A 127 7.12 -12.23 14.53
CA PRO A 127 6.70 -11.04 15.25
C PRO A 127 5.58 -11.35 16.24
N GLN A 128 5.58 -10.62 17.36
CA GLN A 128 4.49 -10.65 18.35
C GLN A 128 3.43 -9.59 18.07
N GLU A 129 3.78 -8.57 17.28
CA GLU A 129 2.93 -7.43 16.91
C GLU A 129 2.85 -7.28 15.39
N PRO A 130 1.89 -6.51 14.85
CA PRO A 130 1.87 -6.16 13.44
C PRO A 130 3.23 -5.60 12.95
N THR A 131 3.75 -6.15 11.86
CA THR A 131 4.97 -5.66 11.19
C THR A 131 4.71 -5.01 9.85
N VAL A 132 3.46 -4.96 9.42
CA VAL A 132 3.05 -4.40 8.14
C VAL A 132 1.92 -3.43 8.38
N ALA A 133 2.09 -2.22 7.86
CA ALA A 133 1.04 -1.21 7.79
C ALA A 133 0.90 -0.72 6.35
N LEU A 134 -0.32 -0.36 5.98
CA LEU A 134 -0.70 0.21 4.70
C LEU A 134 -1.57 1.44 4.93
N TRP A 135 -1.44 2.43 4.06
CA TRP A 135 -2.23 3.65 4.12
C TRP A 135 -2.28 4.33 2.76
N TRP A 136 -3.31 5.13 2.54
CA TRP A 136 -3.45 5.92 1.32
C TRP A 136 -2.64 7.21 1.43
N VAL A 137 -1.92 7.55 0.37
CA VAL A 137 -1.13 8.79 0.24
C VAL A 137 -1.57 9.58 -0.98
N ASP A 138 -1.37 10.88 -0.96
CA ASP A 138 -1.62 11.73 -2.13
C ASP A 138 -0.63 11.40 -3.26
N ILE A 139 -1.04 11.62 -4.51
CA ILE A 139 -0.15 11.42 -5.66
C ILE A 139 1.07 12.34 -5.54
N GLY A 140 2.26 11.76 -5.72
CA GLY A 140 3.54 12.46 -5.61
C GLY A 140 4.07 12.54 -4.18
N HIS A 141 3.32 12.06 -3.18
CA HIS A 141 3.83 11.93 -1.82
C HIS A 141 4.60 10.62 -1.65
N PHE A 142 5.84 10.74 -1.17
CA PHE A 142 6.70 9.60 -0.81
C PHE A 142 6.94 9.64 0.69
N PRO A 143 6.37 8.69 1.46
CA PRO A 143 6.47 8.72 2.92
C PRO A 143 7.91 8.61 3.43
N THR A 144 8.16 9.18 4.60
CA THR A 144 9.41 8.96 5.34
C THR A 144 9.29 7.76 6.27
N VAL A 145 10.42 7.31 6.83
CA VAL A 145 10.43 6.24 7.81
C VAL A 145 9.72 6.66 9.10
N GLU A 146 9.80 7.95 9.48
CA GLU A 146 9.08 8.53 10.61
C GLU A 146 7.57 8.49 10.39
N GLU A 147 7.09 8.87 9.19
CA GLU A 147 5.66 8.73 8.86
C GLU A 147 5.24 7.25 8.95
N ALA A 148 6.03 6.34 8.37
CA ALA A 148 5.72 4.91 8.44
C ALA A 148 5.65 4.40 9.88
N LYS A 149 6.49 4.93 10.77
CA LYS A 149 6.44 4.64 12.21
C LYS A 149 5.15 5.12 12.85
N GLU A 150 4.75 6.35 12.61
CA GLU A 150 3.47 6.87 13.12
C GLU A 150 2.29 6.01 12.67
N ARG A 151 2.31 5.55 11.41
CA ARG A 151 1.26 4.67 10.86
C ARG A 151 1.24 3.31 11.56
N LEU A 152 2.40 2.69 11.73
CA LEU A 152 2.49 1.37 12.36
C LEU A 152 2.14 1.44 13.86
N ASP A 153 2.66 2.43 14.58
CA ASP A 153 2.34 2.65 15.99
C ASP A 153 0.83 2.85 16.18
N HIS A 154 0.18 3.63 15.29
CA HIS A 154 -1.27 3.80 15.30
C HIS A 154 -2.00 2.47 15.04
N LEU A 155 -1.55 1.67 14.06
CA LEU A 155 -2.16 0.36 13.77
C LEU A 155 -2.05 -0.59 14.98
N ILE A 156 -0.92 -0.59 15.69
CA ILE A 156 -0.72 -1.39 16.90
C ILE A 156 -1.66 -0.93 18.01
N ALA A 157 -1.76 0.37 18.25
CA ALA A 157 -2.55 0.92 19.35
C ALA A 157 -4.07 0.88 19.12
N HIS A 158 -4.52 1.03 17.87
CA HIS A 158 -5.93 1.28 17.55
C HIS A 158 -6.55 0.23 16.63
N GLY A 159 -5.75 -0.70 16.09
CA GLY A 159 -6.19 -1.56 15.01
C GLY A 159 -6.40 -0.80 13.69
N ALA A 160 -7.08 -1.43 12.75
CA ALA A 160 -7.27 -0.87 11.41
C ALA A 160 -8.25 0.32 11.40
N THR A 161 -7.82 1.44 10.83
CA THR A 161 -8.62 2.66 10.62
C THR A 161 -8.32 3.26 9.24
N ASP A 162 -8.98 4.36 8.89
CA ASP A 162 -8.66 5.12 7.66
C ASP A 162 -7.24 5.70 7.68
N PHE A 163 -6.65 5.90 8.87
CA PHE A 163 -5.29 6.41 9.02
C PHE A 163 -4.23 5.34 8.73
N SER A 164 -4.46 4.11 9.16
CA SER A 164 -3.55 2.99 8.87
C SER A 164 -4.28 1.66 9.02
N PHE A 165 -3.98 0.72 8.14
CA PHE A 165 -4.63 -0.59 8.11
C PHE A 165 -3.68 -1.69 7.63
N GLY A 166 -4.06 -2.94 7.89
CA GLY A 166 -3.35 -4.11 7.37
C GLY A 166 -3.98 -4.66 6.07
N TRP A 167 -3.36 -5.70 5.52
CA TRP A 167 -3.87 -6.47 4.37
C TRP A 167 -5.35 -6.86 4.49
N SER A 168 -5.83 -7.06 5.72
CA SER A 168 -7.20 -7.51 5.94
C SER A 168 -8.27 -6.53 5.44
N SER A 169 -7.90 -5.24 5.34
CA SER A 169 -8.76 -4.14 4.90
C SER A 169 -8.76 -3.93 3.39
N LEU A 170 -7.81 -4.52 2.64
CA LEU A 170 -7.73 -4.37 1.19
C LEU A 170 -8.68 -5.31 0.45
N PRO A 171 -9.51 -4.81 -0.48
CA PRO A 171 -10.34 -5.64 -1.36
C PRO A 171 -9.53 -6.68 -2.13
N ALA A 172 -8.44 -6.28 -2.81
CA ALA A 172 -7.63 -7.21 -3.60
C ALA A 172 -7.07 -8.35 -2.72
N ALA A 173 -6.67 -8.06 -1.49
CA ALA A 173 -6.10 -9.04 -0.56
C ALA A 173 -7.14 -10.02 0.03
N LYS A 174 -8.42 -9.64 0.11
CA LYS A 174 -9.51 -10.56 0.49
C LYS A 174 -9.67 -11.67 -0.55
N VAL A 175 -9.70 -11.29 -1.83
CA VAL A 175 -9.80 -12.24 -2.96
C VAL A 175 -8.65 -13.26 -2.95
N TRP A 176 -7.43 -12.85 -2.57
CA TRP A 176 -6.28 -13.77 -2.47
C TRP A 176 -6.35 -14.70 -1.25
N ARG A 177 -6.82 -14.22 -0.09
CA ARG A 177 -6.97 -15.06 1.09
C ARG A 177 -8.03 -16.14 0.90
N GLU A 178 -9.13 -15.81 0.24
CA GLU A 178 -10.22 -16.76 -0.04
C GLU A 178 -9.77 -17.87 -1.00
N ARG A 179 -8.94 -17.55 -2.00
CA ARG A 179 -8.36 -18.54 -2.93
C ARG A 179 -7.30 -19.45 -2.31
N ARG A 180 -6.82 -19.15 -1.10
CA ARG A 180 -5.84 -19.97 -0.35
C ARG A 180 -6.49 -21.05 0.51
N CYS A 181 -7.81 -20.94 0.74
CA CYS A 181 -8.62 -21.89 1.50
C CYS A 181 -9.45 -22.83 0.61
N ALA A 182 -9.22 -22.80 -0.71
CA ALA A 182 -9.91 -23.63 -1.71
C ALA A 182 -8.96 -24.68 -2.30
#